data_AF-A0AAV7YIM2-F1
#
_entry.id   AF-A0AAV7YIM2-F1
#
_cell.length_a   1.000
_cell.length_b   1.000
_cell.length_c   1.000
_cell.angle_alpha   90.00
_cell.angle_beta   90.00
_cell.angle_gamma   90.00
#
_symmetry.space_group_name_H-M   'P 1'
#
loop_
_entity.id
_entity.type
_entity.pdbx_description
1 polymer ?
#
loop_
_entity_poly.entity_id
_entity_poly.type
_entity_poly.pdbx_seq_one_letter_code
_entity_poly.pdbx_strand_id
1 'polypeptide(L)'
;MSLTKPKEESKNDFQRLTLNDQSLTHLYLSEDDLDKEEMQSLSEALKVNQTLIYLNLRENRRIGDEGMQALNEALKVNQTLTNLDLGNNRIGNKGMQALSESLKVNQTLNQLGLAGNKIKDEGMQALSESLKSQLNAYPFESWPELF
;
A
#
# COMPACT_ATOMS: atom_id res chain seq x y z
N MET A 1 19.58 -9.17 -15.40
CA MET A 1 19.35 -8.15 -16.44
C MET A 1 17.93 -7.71 -16.23
N SER A 2 17.71 -6.61 -15.52
CA SER A 2 16.36 -6.17 -15.18
C SER A 2 15.76 -5.47 -16.39
N LEU A 3 14.62 -5.97 -16.86
CA LEU A 3 13.81 -5.34 -17.90
C LEU A 3 12.83 -4.41 -17.20
N THR A 4 13.35 -3.29 -16.68
CA THR A 4 12.50 -2.23 -16.13
C THR A 4 11.64 -1.65 -17.26
N LYS A 5 10.34 -1.52 -17.02
CA LYS A 5 9.39 -0.92 -17.98
C LYS A 5 9.84 0.51 -18.34
N PRO A 6 9.65 0.99 -19.58
CA PRO A 6 9.99 2.38 -19.91
C PRO A 6 9.23 3.37 -19.02
N LYS A 7 9.91 4.40 -18.48
CA LYS A 7 9.31 5.41 -17.58
C LYS A 7 8.04 6.09 -18.13
N GLU A 8 7.92 6.17 -19.45
CA GLU A 8 6.77 6.75 -20.14
C GLU A 8 5.50 5.91 -19.95
N GLU A 9 5.64 4.60 -19.77
CA GLU A 9 4.52 3.71 -19.52
C GLU A 9 4.04 3.80 -18.06
N SER A 10 4.92 4.03 -17.08
CA SER A 10 4.52 4.25 -15.68
C SER A 10 3.71 5.55 -15.51
N LYS A 11 4.03 6.60 -16.27
CA LYS A 11 3.23 7.84 -16.29
C LYS A 11 1.82 7.62 -16.86
N ASN A 12 1.70 6.78 -17.89
CA ASN A 12 0.40 6.40 -18.45
C ASN A 12 -0.43 5.65 -17.39
N ASP A 13 0.20 4.76 -16.62
CA ASP A 13 -0.49 4.02 -15.56
C ASP A 13 -1.10 4.94 -14.48
N PHE A 14 -0.39 6.00 -14.06
CA PHE A 14 -0.93 6.96 -13.08
C PHE A 14 -2.12 7.75 -13.63
N GLN A 15 -2.08 8.10 -14.92
CA GLN A 15 -3.20 8.74 -15.59
C GLN A 15 -4.41 7.80 -15.63
N ARG A 16 -4.21 6.52 -15.97
CA ARG A 16 -5.28 5.51 -15.98
C ARG A 16 -5.89 5.30 -14.59
N LEU A 17 -5.08 5.32 -13.53
CA LEU A 17 -5.58 5.31 -12.15
C LEU A 17 -6.49 6.51 -11.87
N THR A 18 -6.03 7.72 -12.21
CA THR A 18 -6.78 8.97 -12.01
C THR A 18 -8.09 9.00 -12.78
N LEU A 19 -8.09 8.44 -13.99
CA LEU A 19 -9.26 8.34 -14.86
C LEU A 19 -10.23 7.21 -14.47
N ASN A 20 -9.96 6.46 -13.39
CA ASN A 20 -10.76 5.30 -12.98
C ASN A 20 -10.98 4.32 -14.14
N ASP A 21 -9.90 4.00 -14.87
CA ASP A 21 -9.95 3.03 -15.94
C ASP A 21 -10.49 1.69 -15.40
N GLN A 22 -11.68 1.30 -15.88
CA GLN A 22 -12.41 0.11 -15.44
C GLN A 22 -11.68 -1.19 -15.81
N SER A 23 -10.73 -1.13 -16.76
CA SER A 23 -9.89 -2.27 -17.11
C SER A 23 -8.65 -2.40 -16.22
N LEU A 24 -8.25 -1.32 -15.52
CA LEU A 24 -7.04 -1.31 -14.70
C LEU A 24 -7.35 -1.82 -13.28
N THR A 25 -7.29 -3.13 -13.11
CA THR A 25 -7.47 -3.77 -11.80
C THR A 25 -6.15 -4.22 -11.16
N HIS A 26 -5.10 -4.37 -11.96
CA HIS A 26 -3.78 -4.81 -11.51
C HIS A 26 -2.71 -3.90 -12.10
N LEU A 27 -1.82 -3.41 -11.24
CA LEU A 27 -0.73 -2.53 -11.63
C LEU A 27 0.60 -3.06 -11.10
N TYR A 28 1.56 -3.19 -12.02
CA TYR A 28 2.90 -3.69 -11.75
C TYR A 28 3.90 -2.57 -12.03
N LEU A 29 4.53 -2.05 -10.97
CA LEU A 29 5.55 -1.00 -11.00
C LEU A 29 6.83 -1.50 -10.31
N SER A 30 7.11 -2.80 -10.41
CA SER A 30 8.30 -3.40 -9.81
C SER A 30 9.55 -2.90 -10.53
N GLU A 31 10.58 -2.47 -9.79
CA GLU A 31 11.84 -1.95 -10.35
C GLU A 31 11.69 -0.66 -11.20
N ASP A 32 10.61 0.10 -11.04
CA ASP A 32 10.35 1.34 -11.80
C ASP A 32 11.19 2.56 -11.33
N ASP A 33 11.95 2.41 -10.24
CA ASP A 33 12.75 3.47 -9.60
C ASP A 33 11.94 4.72 -9.22
N LEU A 34 10.74 4.49 -8.65
CA LEU A 34 9.81 5.54 -8.27
C LEU A 34 10.44 6.52 -7.29
N ASP A 35 10.54 7.78 -7.68
CA ASP A 35 11.01 8.85 -6.82
C ASP A 35 9.89 9.45 -5.95
N LYS A 36 10.23 10.51 -5.21
CA LYS A 36 9.30 11.17 -4.30
C LYS A 36 8.08 11.76 -5.03
N GLU A 37 8.29 12.36 -6.20
CA GLU A 37 7.23 13.02 -6.97
C GLU A 37 6.30 11.98 -7.61
N GLU A 38 6.89 10.87 -8.08
CA GLU A 38 6.14 9.73 -8.61
C GLU A 38 5.33 9.04 -7.51
N MET A 39 5.88 8.86 -6.31
CA MET A 39 5.15 8.32 -5.16
C MET A 39 4.01 9.23 -4.68
N GLN A 40 4.20 10.55 -4.75
CA GLN A 40 3.12 11.51 -4.48
C GLN A 40 2.01 11.41 -5.52
N SER A 41 2.37 11.37 -6.80
CA SER A 41 1.42 11.22 -7.91
C SER A 41 0.62 9.92 -7.81
N LEU A 42 1.30 8.80 -7.50
CA LEU A 42 0.65 7.51 -7.27
C LEU A 42 -0.33 7.57 -6.09
N SER A 43 0.08 8.18 -4.97
CA SER A 43 -0.78 8.36 -3.80
C SER A 43 -2.04 9.16 -4.14
N GLU A 44 -1.90 10.29 -4.84
CA GLU A 44 -3.04 11.12 -5.26
C GLU A 44 -3.98 10.36 -6.20
N ALA A 45 -3.43 9.62 -7.16
CA ALA A 45 -4.23 8.80 -8.06
C ALA A 45 -4.98 7.68 -7.33
N LEU A 46 -4.35 7.02 -6.35
CA LEU A 46 -4.98 5.98 -5.54
C LEU A 46 -6.12 6.51 -4.66
N LYS A 47 -6.09 7.77 -4.22
CA LYS A 47 -7.20 8.35 -3.43
C LYS A 47 -8.51 8.40 -4.18
N VAL A 48 -8.46 8.60 -5.50
CA VAL A 48 -9.65 8.72 -6.35
C VAL A 48 -9.94 7.45 -7.15
N ASN A 49 -8.97 6.55 -7.26
CA ASN A 49 -9.14 5.30 -7.98
C ASN A 49 -10.03 4.31 -7.20
N GLN A 50 -10.97 3.70 -7.91
CA GLN A 50 -11.96 2.75 -7.39
C GLN A 50 -11.94 1.43 -8.19
N THR A 51 -10.88 1.16 -8.93
CA THR A 51 -10.80 -0.01 -9.82
C THR A 51 -9.62 -0.92 -9.51
N LEU A 52 -8.53 -0.36 -8.95
CA LEU A 52 -7.32 -1.10 -8.65
C LEU A 52 -7.51 -1.99 -7.42
N ILE A 53 -7.21 -3.27 -7.62
CA ILE A 53 -7.32 -4.36 -6.64
C ILE A 53 -5.91 -4.79 -6.19
N TYR A 54 -4.95 -4.79 -7.12
CA TYR A 54 -3.59 -5.25 -6.87
C TYR A 54 -2.55 -4.21 -7.29
N LEU A 55 -1.61 -3.91 -6.39
CA LEU A 55 -0.49 -3.02 -6.64
C LEU A 55 0.83 -3.68 -6.23
N ASN A 56 1.73 -3.83 -7.20
CA ASN A 56 3.09 -4.32 -6.96
C ASN A 56 4.09 -3.16 -7.10
N LEU A 57 4.77 -2.85 -5.99
CA LEU A 57 5.80 -1.83 -5.86
C LEU A 57 7.15 -2.44 -5.49
N ARG A 58 7.39 -3.72 -5.75
CA ARG A 58 8.63 -4.38 -5.32
C ARG A 58 9.88 -3.73 -5.90
N GLU A 59 11.00 -3.88 -5.20
CA GLU A 59 12.34 -3.49 -5.66
C GLU A 59 12.51 -1.99 -6.02
N ASN A 60 11.62 -1.12 -5.53
CA ASN A 60 11.73 0.32 -5.66
C ASN A 60 12.53 0.90 -4.49
N ARG A 61 13.85 0.89 -4.63
CA ARG A 61 14.82 1.27 -3.58
C ARG A 61 14.71 2.72 -3.09
N ARG A 62 13.99 3.58 -3.79
CA ARG A 62 13.78 5.00 -3.48
C ARG A 62 12.48 5.28 -2.72
N ILE A 63 11.61 4.27 -2.52
CA ILE A 63 10.39 4.41 -1.71
C ILE A 63 10.76 4.71 -0.26
N GLY A 64 11.49 3.80 0.42
CA GLY A 64 11.93 4.03 1.80
C GLY A 64 10.78 4.42 2.75
N ASP A 65 11.11 5.20 3.78
CA ASP A 65 10.12 5.68 4.74
C ASP A 65 9.29 6.84 4.15
N GLU A 66 9.87 7.72 3.34
CA GLU A 66 9.17 8.86 2.74
C GLU A 66 8.07 8.44 1.76
N GLY A 67 8.31 7.41 0.95
CA GLY A 67 7.31 6.86 0.03
C GLY A 67 6.14 6.23 0.78
N MET A 68 6.38 5.63 1.95
CA MET A 68 5.29 5.15 2.81
C MET A 68 4.48 6.27 3.44
N GLN A 69 5.12 7.38 3.81
CA GLN A 69 4.40 8.57 4.25
C GLN A 69 3.50 9.12 3.15
N ALA A 70 3.96 9.11 1.89
CA ALA A 70 3.14 9.51 0.76
C ALA A 70 1.91 8.59 0.60
N LEU A 71 2.07 7.27 0.71
CA LEU A 71 0.97 6.31 0.57
C LEU A 71 -0.01 6.29 1.75
N ASN A 72 0.39 6.73 2.95
CA ASN A 72 -0.43 6.62 4.18
C ASN A 72 -1.87 7.14 3.99
N GLU A 73 -2.02 8.37 3.49
CA GLU A 73 -3.34 8.97 3.31
C GLU A 73 -4.14 8.33 2.18
N ALA A 74 -3.48 7.85 1.12
CA ALA A 74 -4.16 7.11 0.06
C ALA A 74 -4.74 5.79 0.57
N LEU A 75 -3.97 5.06 1.36
CA LEU A 75 -4.43 3.79 1.94
C LEU A 75 -5.53 3.99 2.98
N LYS A 76 -5.59 5.12 3.70
CA LYS A 76 -6.72 5.39 4.60
C LYS A 76 -8.05 5.53 3.87
N VAL A 77 -8.04 6.09 2.66
CA VAL A 77 -9.27 6.43 1.92
C VAL A 77 -9.61 5.43 0.82
N ASN A 78 -8.61 4.77 0.21
CA ASN A 78 -8.85 3.80 -0.84
C ASN A 78 -9.49 2.53 -0.24
N GLN A 79 -10.67 2.17 -0.76
CA GLN A 79 -11.44 1.00 -0.32
C GLN A 79 -11.56 -0.07 -1.41
N THR A 80 -10.63 -0.10 -2.37
CA THR A 80 -10.66 -1.08 -3.49
C THR A 80 -9.41 -1.93 -3.55
N LEU A 81 -8.27 -1.40 -3.09
CA LEU A 81 -7.01 -2.11 -3.09
C LEU A 81 -6.99 -3.20 -2.03
N THR A 82 -6.95 -4.46 -2.45
CA THR A 82 -6.93 -5.62 -1.56
C THR A 82 -5.55 -6.24 -1.39
N ASN A 83 -4.62 -5.94 -2.31
CA ASN A 83 -3.29 -6.53 -2.36
C ASN A 83 -2.22 -5.48 -2.63
N LEU A 84 -1.24 -5.38 -1.73
CA LEU A 84 -0.10 -4.46 -1.85
C LEU A 84 1.21 -5.21 -1.60
N ASP A 85 2.11 -5.24 -2.59
CA ASP A 85 3.46 -5.80 -2.44
C ASP A 85 4.51 -4.70 -2.41
N LEU A 86 5.19 -4.55 -1.26
CA LEU A 86 6.22 -3.56 -0.97
C LEU A 86 7.59 -4.23 -0.72
N GLY A 87 7.82 -5.43 -1.24
CA GLY A 87 9.08 -6.15 -1.02
C GLY A 87 10.32 -5.39 -1.52
N ASN A 88 11.43 -5.46 -0.78
CA ASN A 88 12.73 -4.87 -1.15
C ASN A 88 12.74 -3.34 -1.38
N ASN A 89 11.95 -2.58 -0.62
CA ASN A 89 11.78 -1.13 -0.78
C ASN A 89 12.56 -0.26 0.22
N ARG A 90 13.44 -0.86 1.03
CA ARG A 90 14.22 -0.21 2.09
C ARG A 90 13.36 0.50 3.16
N ILE A 91 12.11 0.09 3.33
CA ILE A 91 11.20 0.61 4.36
C ILE A 91 11.77 0.29 5.74
N GLY A 92 11.83 1.27 6.62
CA GLY A 92 12.27 1.14 8.00
C GLY A 92 11.10 1.26 8.98
N ASN A 93 11.43 1.51 10.25
CA ASN A 93 10.44 1.62 11.31
C ASN A 93 9.44 2.76 11.09
N LYS A 94 9.88 3.91 10.57
CA LYS A 94 8.99 5.08 10.38
C LYS A 94 7.99 4.84 9.26
N GLY A 95 8.42 4.24 8.15
CA GLY A 95 7.53 3.87 7.07
C GLY A 95 6.54 2.79 7.49
N MET A 96 6.97 1.83 8.30
CA MET A 96 6.07 0.83 8.88
C MET A 96 5.07 1.45 9.87
N GLN A 97 5.47 2.44 10.67
CA GLN A 97 4.54 3.17 11.54
C GLN A 97 3.46 3.91 10.71
N ALA A 98 3.86 4.63 9.66
CA ALA A 98 2.92 5.29 8.77
C ALA A 98 1.94 4.29 8.12
N LEU A 99 2.44 3.17 7.60
CA LEU A 99 1.59 2.11 7.06
C LEU A 99 0.65 1.53 8.13
N SER A 100 1.14 1.31 9.34
CA SER A 100 0.31 0.79 10.45
C SER A 100 -0.83 1.75 10.79
N GLU A 101 -0.63 3.06 10.73
CA GLU A 101 -1.72 4.03 10.91
C GLU A 101 -2.81 3.90 9.85
N SER A 102 -2.44 3.72 8.58
CA SER A 102 -3.43 3.50 7.52
C SER A 102 -4.18 2.19 7.68
N LEU A 103 -3.49 1.13 8.11
CA LEU A 103 -4.09 -0.20 8.32
C LEU A 103 -5.10 -0.19 9.48
N LYS A 104 -4.98 0.69 10.48
CA LYS A 104 -5.99 0.78 11.56
C LYS A 104 -7.40 1.08 11.05
N VAL A 105 -7.50 1.80 9.94
CA VAL A 105 -8.79 2.26 9.38
C VAL A 105 -9.12 1.66 8.02
N ASN A 106 -8.12 1.20 7.26
CA ASN A 106 -8.37 0.49 6.01
C ASN A 106 -8.92 -0.92 6.30
N GLN A 107 -10.09 -1.23 5.74
CA GLN A 107 -10.78 -2.51 5.93
C GLN A 107 -10.75 -3.42 4.69
N THR A 108 -10.04 -3.02 3.64
CA THR A 108 -10.04 -3.73 2.34
C THR A 108 -8.71 -4.39 2.00
N LEU A 109 -7.61 -3.84 2.50
CA LEU A 109 -6.27 -4.38 2.28
C LEU A 109 -6.06 -5.66 3.09
N ASN A 110 -6.11 -6.81 2.40
CA ASN A 110 -6.08 -8.14 3.01
C ASN A 110 -4.75 -8.86 2.80
N GLN A 111 -3.94 -8.44 1.81
CA GLN A 111 -2.63 -9.03 1.53
C GLN A 111 -1.56 -7.94 1.46
N LEU A 112 -0.52 -8.10 2.26
CA LEU A 112 0.59 -7.16 2.38
C LEU A 112 1.94 -7.88 2.32
N GLY A 113 2.73 -7.58 1.28
CA GLY A 113 4.11 -8.07 1.13
C GLY A 113 5.13 -7.08 1.66
N LEU A 114 5.97 -7.48 2.61
CA LEU A 114 7.00 -6.61 3.22
C LEU A 114 8.42 -7.22 3.21
N ALA A 115 8.62 -8.38 2.57
CA ALA A 115 9.88 -9.10 2.60
C ALA A 115 11.06 -8.25 2.10
N GLY A 116 12.22 -8.36 2.76
CA GLY A 116 13.44 -7.66 2.33
C GLY A 116 13.46 -6.15 2.60
N ASN A 117 12.59 -5.66 3.48
CA ASN A 117 12.68 -4.31 4.03
C ASN A 117 13.60 -4.24 5.26
N LYS A 118 13.85 -3.03 5.75
CA LYS A 118 14.71 -2.73 6.91
C LYS A 118 13.90 -2.50 8.19
N ILE A 119 12.75 -3.17 8.30
CA ILE A 119 11.83 -3.06 9.43
C ILE A 119 12.43 -3.83 10.60
N LYS A 120 12.51 -3.18 11.76
CA LYS A 120 12.97 -3.78 13.02
C LYS A 120 11.79 -3.97 13.96
N ASP A 121 12.09 -4.41 15.18
CA ASP A 121 11.12 -4.72 16.22
C ASP A 121 10.13 -3.58 16.47
N GLU A 122 10.57 -2.31 16.49
CA GLU A 122 9.67 -1.19 16.74
C GLU A 122 8.66 -0.98 15.60
N GLY A 123 9.08 -1.20 14.35
CA GLY A 123 8.17 -1.15 13.20
C GLY A 123 7.17 -2.32 13.21
N MET A 124 7.64 -3.53 13.52
CA MET A 124 6.78 -4.71 13.63
C MET A 124 5.80 -4.63 14.80
N GLN A 125 6.20 -3.98 15.90
CA GLN A 125 5.32 -3.72 17.03
C GLN A 125 4.14 -2.83 16.60
N ALA A 126 4.41 -1.74 15.86
CA ALA A 126 3.36 -0.86 15.35
C ALA A 126 2.36 -1.61 14.45
N LEU A 127 2.87 -2.51 13.58
CA LEU A 127 2.02 -3.35 12.74
C LEU A 127 1.14 -4.29 13.58
N SER A 128 1.74 -4.97 14.55
CA SER A 128 1.03 -5.88 15.46
C SER A 128 -0.09 -5.14 16.22
N GLU A 129 0.18 -3.94 16.73
CA GLU A 129 -0.84 -3.14 17.43
C GLU A 129 -1.98 -2.73 16.51
N SER A 130 -1.69 -2.35 15.26
CA SER A 130 -2.70 -2.05 14.25
C SER A 130 -3.62 -3.26 13.99
N LEU A 131 -3.04 -4.44 13.74
CA LEU A 131 -3.81 -5.65 13.43
C LEU A 131 -4.66 -6.10 14.63
N LYS A 132 -4.12 -6.00 15.86
CA LYS A 132 -4.91 -6.25 17.08
C LYS A 132 -6.12 -5.33 17.19
N SER A 133 -5.97 -4.05 16.83
CA SER A 133 -7.08 -3.10 16.88
C SER A 133 -8.21 -3.44 15.89
N GLN A 134 -7.88 -3.98 14.71
CA GLN A 134 -8.88 -4.46 13.76
C GLN A 134 -9.64 -5.69 14.28
N LEU A 135 -8.95 -6.62 14.95
CA LEU A 135 -9.58 -7.82 15.52
C LEU A 135 -10.49 -7.48 16.72
N ASN A 136 -10.09 -6.53 17.56
CA ASN A 136 -10.86 -6.12 18.73
C ASN A 136 -12.08 -5.24 18.39
N ALA A 137 -12.18 -4.71 17.16
CA ALA A 137 -13.35 -3.98 16.70
C ALA A 137 -14.60 -4.88 16.54
N TYR A 138 -14.44 -6.20 16.60
CA TYR A 138 -15.52 -7.19 16.62
C TYR A 138 -15.51 -7.97 17.94
N PRO A 139 -16.00 -7.38 19.06
CA PRO A 139 -16.12 -8.12 20.32
C PRO A 139 -17.04 -9.33 20.13
N PHE A 140 -16.76 -10.43 20.83
CA PHE A 140 -17.52 -11.69 20.76
C PHE A 140 -19.03 -11.50 21.03
N GLU A 141 -19.37 -10.42 21.74
CA GLU A 141 -20.74 -9.95 22.03
C GLU A 141 -21.52 -9.44 20.79
N SER A 142 -20.85 -9.26 19.65
CA SER A 142 -21.45 -8.79 18.39
C SER A 142 -22.02 -9.91 17.53
N TRP A 143 -21.92 -11.17 18.00
CA TRP A 143 -22.53 -12.30 17.32
C TRP A 143 -24.04 -12.22 17.56
N PRO A 144 -24.89 -12.22 16.51
CA PRO A 144 -26.31 -12.42 16.73
C PRO A 144 -26.47 -13.76 17.45
N GLU A 145 -27.09 -13.73 18.63
CA GLU A 145 -27.48 -14.92 19.38
C GLU A 145 -28.40 -15.77 18.49
N LEU A 146 -27.79 -16.68 17.73
CA LEU A 146 -28.47 -17.81 17.13
C LEU A 146 -28.26 -18.99 18.08
N PHE A 147 -28.96 -19.00 19.21
CA PHE A 147 -29.54 -20.17 19.88
C PHE A 147 -30.50 -19.74 20.97
#